data_AF-A0A193ST91-F1
#
_entry.id   AF-A0A193ST91-F1
#
_cell.length_a   1.000
_cell.length_b   1.000
_cell.length_c   1.000
_cell.angle_alpha   90.00
_cell.angle_beta   90.00
_cell.angle_gamma   90.00
#
_symmetry.space_group_name_H-M   'P 1'
#
loop_
_entity.id
_entity.type
_entity.pdbx_description
1 polymer ?
#
loop_
_entity_poly.entity_id
_entity_poly.type
_entity_poly.pdbx_seq_one_letter_code
_entity_poly.pdbx_strand_id
1 'polypeptide(L)'
;MQGEVGFCEWHPWSGRSEIPGRNLPGVYFIARSKKKPDNFRVNNDFIIYIGETTGQTLADRLRQFNTSAFSERPGHSGGNTFRLMLLETTPHDHLWVSACPVDMGSPYTTAYIKHLERKLLWEFVCTWGRYPECNKS
;
A
#
# COMPACT_ATOMS: atom_id res chain seq x y z
N MET A 1 3.25 6.31 22.12
CA MET A 1 3.71 6.33 20.71
C MET A 1 2.61 5.78 19.82
N GLN A 2 1.83 6.67 19.20
CA GLN A 2 0.73 6.33 18.27
C GLN A 2 1.29 6.31 16.84
N GLY A 3 0.95 5.27 16.05
CA GLY A 3 1.26 5.18 14.61
C GLY A 3 2.72 4.91 14.21
N GLU A 4 2.95 4.33 13.03
CA GLU A 4 4.21 4.55 12.32
C GLU A 4 4.21 6.00 11.83
N VAL A 5 5.27 6.75 12.16
CA VAL A 5 5.37 8.18 11.81
C VAL A 5 5.28 8.32 10.28
N GLY A 6 4.31 9.11 9.80
CA GLY A 6 4.19 9.51 8.39
C GLY A 6 3.02 8.90 7.61
N PHE A 7 2.42 7.79 8.08
CA PHE A 7 1.25 7.21 7.42
C PHE A 7 -0.04 7.96 7.77
N CYS A 8 -0.88 8.22 6.77
CA CYS A 8 -2.22 8.75 6.97
C CYS A 8 -3.16 7.69 7.56
N GLU A 9 -4.32 8.13 8.05
CA GLU A 9 -5.36 7.18 8.46
C GLU A 9 -5.79 6.27 7.30
N TRP A 10 -6.39 5.12 7.64
CA TRP A 10 -7.01 4.25 6.65
C TRP A 10 -8.19 4.92 5.97
N HIS A 11 -8.13 4.99 4.64
CA HIS A 11 -9.23 5.37 3.77
C HIS A 11 -9.83 4.13 3.12
N PRO A 12 -11.16 4.06 2.91
CA PRO A 12 -11.75 3.03 2.07
C PRO A 12 -11.18 3.17 0.64
N TRP A 13 -11.03 2.06 -0.08
CA TRP A 13 -10.45 2.06 -1.42
C TRP A 13 -11.21 2.92 -2.43
N SER A 14 -12.53 3.04 -2.26
CA SER A 14 -13.37 3.96 -3.03
C SER A 14 -12.95 5.43 -2.84
N GLY A 15 -12.44 5.80 -1.67
CA GLY A 15 -11.93 7.12 -1.31
C GLY A 15 -10.44 7.32 -1.58
N ARG A 16 -9.75 6.43 -2.32
CA ARG A 16 -8.30 6.54 -2.58
C ARG A 16 -7.88 7.86 -3.25
N SER A 17 -8.80 8.55 -3.93
CA SER A 17 -8.57 9.86 -4.51
C SER A 17 -8.46 10.99 -3.46
N GLU A 18 -8.83 10.75 -2.21
CA GLU A 18 -8.88 11.76 -1.15
C GLU A 18 -7.69 11.66 -0.19
N ILE A 19 -6.75 10.75 -0.45
CA ILE A 19 -5.58 10.54 0.39
C ILE A 19 -4.73 11.82 0.48
N PRO A 20 -4.41 12.31 1.68
CA PRO A 20 -3.51 13.45 1.87
C PRO A 20 -2.15 13.21 1.20
N GLY A 21 -1.62 14.21 0.50
CA GLY A 21 -0.32 14.10 -0.15
C GLY A 21 -0.25 13.13 -1.34
N ARG A 22 -1.39 12.69 -1.90
CA ARG A 22 -1.43 11.75 -3.05
C ARG A 22 -0.63 12.18 -4.29
N ASN A 23 -0.30 13.46 -4.41
CA ASN A 23 0.47 14.02 -5.53
C ASN A 23 2.00 13.88 -5.31
N LEU A 24 2.43 13.39 -4.15
CA LEU A 24 3.83 13.12 -3.85
C LEU A 24 4.16 11.63 -4.08
N PRO A 25 5.44 11.28 -4.27
CA PRO A 25 5.90 9.90 -4.15
C PRO A 25 5.82 9.43 -2.69
N GLY A 26 5.95 8.13 -2.46
CA GLY A 26 5.87 7.59 -1.10
C GLY A 26 5.70 6.09 -1.01
N VAL A 27 5.38 5.64 0.19
CA VAL A 27 5.06 4.24 0.51
C VAL A 27 3.57 4.14 0.85
N TYR A 28 2.95 3.01 0.58
CA TYR A 28 1.55 2.78 0.92
C TYR A 28 1.28 1.32 1.29
N PHE A 29 0.24 1.13 2.10
CA PHE A 29 -0.33 -0.15 2.44
C PHE A 29 -1.67 -0.33 1.77
N ILE A 30 -1.98 -1.57 1.39
CA ILE A 30 -3.34 -2.00 1.08
C ILE A 30 -3.69 -3.11 2.06
N ALA A 31 -4.84 -2.95 2.71
CA ALA A 31 -5.38 -3.92 3.64
C ALA A 31 -6.71 -4.48 3.14
N ARG A 32 -6.96 -5.75 3.49
CA ARG A 32 -8.22 -6.46 3.25
C ARG A 32 -8.88 -6.75 4.59
N SER A 33 -9.92 -6.01 4.93
CA SER A 33 -10.69 -6.23 6.15
C SER A 33 -12.13 -5.73 6.02
N LYS A 34 -13.07 -6.41 6.68
CA LYS A 34 -14.48 -6.01 6.74
C LYS A 34 -14.68 -4.69 7.52
N LYS A 35 -13.76 -4.37 8.43
CA LYS A 35 -13.80 -3.14 9.23
C LYS A 35 -12.56 -2.31 8.94
N LYS A 36 -12.64 -0.99 9.15
CA LYS A 36 -11.48 -0.10 9.13
C LYS A 36 -10.42 -0.70 10.05
N PRO A 37 -9.18 -0.94 9.59
CA PRO A 37 -8.13 -1.42 10.47
C PRO A 37 -7.89 -0.40 11.59
N ASP A 38 -7.64 -0.93 12.78
CA ASP A 38 -7.53 -0.22 14.06
C ASP A 38 -6.24 0.60 14.18
N ASN A 39 -5.20 0.22 13.43
CA ASN A 39 -3.92 0.90 13.41
C ASN A 39 -3.33 0.89 11.99
N PHE A 40 -2.58 1.93 11.64
CA PHE A 40 -1.85 2.09 10.37
C PHE A 40 -0.38 1.71 10.56
N ARG A 41 -0.15 0.54 11.16
CA ARG A 41 1.19 -0.01 11.37
C ARG A 41 1.40 -1.22 10.49
N VAL A 42 2.65 -1.43 10.10
CA VAL A 42 3.05 -2.58 9.32
C VAL A 42 2.77 -3.94 9.98
N ASN A 43 2.66 -3.99 11.30
CA ASN A 43 2.34 -5.23 12.01
C ASN A 43 0.84 -5.57 12.00
N ASN A 44 0.03 -4.95 11.14
CA ASN A 44 -1.37 -5.30 10.95
C ASN A 44 -1.50 -6.48 9.97
N ASP A 45 -2.09 -7.61 10.39
CA ASP A 45 -2.22 -8.82 9.57
C ASP A 45 -3.20 -8.68 8.40
N PHE A 46 -4.05 -7.65 8.39
CA PHE A 46 -4.92 -7.35 7.26
C PHE A 46 -4.15 -6.77 6.07
N ILE A 47 -2.89 -6.33 6.23
CA ILE A 47 -2.08 -5.81 5.13
C ILE A 47 -1.77 -6.94 4.15
N ILE A 48 -2.32 -6.79 2.93
CA ILE A 48 -2.10 -7.72 1.82
C ILE A 48 -1.02 -7.22 0.88
N TYR A 49 -0.69 -5.92 0.92
CA TYR A 49 0.31 -5.32 0.05
C TYR A 49 1.00 -4.12 0.68
N ILE A 50 2.33 -4.07 0.55
CA ILE A 50 3.17 -2.90 0.81
C ILE A 50 3.80 -2.50 -0.51
N GLY A 51 3.58 -1.26 -0.93
CA GLY A 51 4.07 -0.74 -2.20
C GLY A 51 4.74 0.61 -2.06
N GLU A 52 5.55 0.96 -3.04
CA GLU A 52 6.21 2.26 -3.11
C GLU A 52 6.15 2.87 -4.51
N THR A 53 6.44 4.17 -4.58
CA THR A 53 6.81 4.84 -5.81
C THR A 53 7.78 5.99 -5.54
N THR A 54 8.86 6.09 -6.32
CA THR A 54 9.85 7.19 -6.25
C THR A 54 9.77 8.15 -7.43
N GLY A 55 9.23 7.70 -8.57
CA GLY A 55 9.21 8.46 -9.83
C GLY A 55 7.81 8.81 -10.34
N GLN A 56 6.78 8.45 -9.57
CA GLN A 56 5.38 8.77 -9.86
C GLN A 56 4.71 9.28 -8.59
N THR A 57 3.48 9.75 -8.74
CA THR A 57 2.66 10.10 -7.57
C THR A 57 2.02 8.84 -6.97
N LEU A 58 1.71 8.89 -5.67
CA LEU A 58 0.90 7.87 -5.02
C LEU A 58 -0.45 7.69 -5.75
N ALA A 59 -1.07 8.77 -6.23
CA ALA A 59 -2.31 8.71 -7.00
C ALA A 59 -2.17 7.87 -8.28
N ASP A 60 -1.09 8.06 -9.04
CA ASP A 60 -0.82 7.29 -10.26
C ASP A 60 -0.59 5.82 -9.93
N ARG A 61 0.17 5.55 -8.87
CA ARG A 61 0.51 4.18 -8.48
C ARG A 61 -0.71 3.40 -7.98
N LEU A 62 -1.56 4.04 -7.17
CA LEU A 62 -2.83 3.47 -6.72
C LEU A 62 -3.82 3.28 -7.89
N ARG A 63 -3.82 4.18 -8.88
CA ARG A 63 -4.59 3.99 -10.12
C ARG A 63 -4.11 2.77 -10.91
N GLN A 64 -2.80 2.58 -11.04
CA GLN A 64 -2.23 1.40 -11.71
C GLN A 64 -2.60 0.11 -10.98
N PHE A 65 -2.51 0.09 -9.65
CA PHE A 65 -3.00 -1.05 -8.86
C PHE A 65 -4.46 -1.33 -9.19
N ASN A 66 -5.33 -0.31 -9.14
CA ASN A 66 -6.76 -0.46 -9.41
C ASN A 66 -7.02 -1.04 -10.81
N THR A 67 -6.36 -0.51 -11.82
CA THR A 67 -6.49 -0.98 -13.20
C THR A 67 -6.07 -2.46 -13.34
N SER A 68 -4.96 -2.86 -12.72
CA SER A 68 -4.52 -4.25 -12.75
C SER A 68 -5.40 -5.19 -11.93
N ALA A 69 -5.90 -4.73 -10.79
CA ALA A 69 -6.80 -5.48 -9.92
C ALA A 69 -8.18 -5.72 -10.55
N PHE A 70 -8.76 -4.72 -11.22
CA PHE A 70 -10.19 -4.71 -11.57
C PHE A 70 -10.51 -4.58 -13.06
N SER A 71 -9.53 -4.37 -13.94
CA SER A 71 -9.80 -4.12 -15.37
C SER A 71 -9.05 -5.06 -16.31
N GLU A 72 -8.58 -6.22 -15.82
CA GLU A 72 -7.84 -7.25 -16.58
C GLU A 72 -6.59 -6.76 -17.32
N ARG A 73 -6.10 -5.56 -17.00
CA ARG A 73 -4.97 -4.92 -17.68
C ARG A 73 -3.71 -5.04 -16.83
N PRO A 74 -2.69 -5.81 -17.27
CA PRO A 74 -1.44 -5.91 -16.53
C PRO A 74 -0.71 -4.55 -16.48
N GLY A 75 0.00 -4.29 -15.39
CA GLY A 75 0.74 -3.03 -15.21
C GLY A 75 1.23 -2.77 -13.78
N HIS A 76 0.68 -3.48 -12.80
CA HIS A 76 1.08 -3.41 -11.40
C HIS A 76 1.17 -4.80 -10.79
N SER A 77 2.35 -5.24 -10.32
CA SER A 77 2.55 -6.59 -9.77
C SER A 77 1.58 -6.91 -8.64
N GLY A 78 1.47 -6.02 -7.63
CA GLY A 78 0.52 -6.20 -6.54
C GLY A 78 -0.95 -6.27 -7.00
N GLY A 79 -1.33 -5.50 -8.04
CA GLY A 79 -2.69 -5.51 -8.57
C GLY A 79 -2.98 -6.78 -9.37
N ASN A 80 -1.99 -7.29 -10.10
CA ASN A 80 -2.08 -8.58 -10.79
C ASN A 80 -2.24 -9.72 -9.78
N THR A 81 -1.41 -9.76 -8.73
CA THR A 81 -1.51 -10.79 -7.68
C THR A 81 -2.85 -10.71 -6.96
N PHE A 82 -3.33 -9.50 -6.64
CA PHE A 82 -4.66 -9.32 -6.07
C PHE A 82 -5.76 -9.89 -6.97
N ARG A 83 -5.73 -9.56 -8.27
CA ARG A 83 -6.70 -10.07 -9.24
C ARG A 83 -6.74 -11.60 -9.26
N LEU A 84 -5.57 -12.23 -9.31
CA LEU A 84 -5.45 -13.68 -9.45
C LEU A 84 -5.80 -14.44 -8.18
N MET A 85 -5.51 -13.87 -7.00
CA MET A 85 -5.56 -14.62 -5.73
C MET A 85 -6.72 -14.21 -4.82
N LEU A 86 -7.14 -12.95 -4.86
CA LEU A 86 -7.99 -12.36 -3.81
C LEU A 86 -9.28 -11.74 -4.34
N LEU A 87 -9.36 -11.36 -5.63
CA LEU A 87 -10.50 -10.62 -6.18
C LEU A 87 -11.85 -11.32 -5.95
N GLU A 88 -11.95 -12.62 -6.26
CA GLU A 88 -13.22 -13.37 -6.15
C GLU A 88 -13.76 -13.43 -4.71
N THR A 89 -12.88 -13.31 -3.71
CA THR A 89 -13.24 -13.42 -2.29
C THR A 89 -13.18 -12.08 -1.56
N THR A 90 -12.89 -10.98 -2.25
CA THR A 90 -12.71 -9.66 -1.64
C THR A 90 -13.78 -8.69 -2.14
N PRO A 91 -14.84 -8.45 -1.35
CA PRO A 91 -15.74 -7.34 -1.58
C PRO A 91 -14.97 -6.02 -1.70
N HIS A 92 -15.40 -5.16 -2.63
CA HIS A 92 -14.68 -3.92 -2.93
C HIS A 92 -14.59 -2.96 -1.72
N ASP A 93 -15.62 -2.97 -0.87
CA ASP A 93 -15.71 -2.21 0.38
C ASP A 93 -14.87 -2.79 1.52
N HIS A 94 -14.25 -3.96 1.33
CA HIS A 94 -13.30 -4.54 2.28
C HIS A 94 -11.84 -4.11 2.00
N LEU A 95 -11.61 -3.24 1.03
CA LEU A 95 -10.28 -2.73 0.74
C LEU A 95 -10.04 -1.36 1.39
N TRP A 96 -8.87 -1.25 2.01
CA TRP A 96 -8.42 -0.06 2.70
C TRP A 96 -7.02 0.32 2.22
N VAL A 97 -6.73 1.61 2.23
CA VAL A 97 -5.42 2.15 1.86
C VAL A 97 -4.96 3.17 2.90
N SER A 98 -3.69 3.11 3.24
CA SER A 98 -2.98 4.11 4.03
C SER A 98 -1.67 4.42 3.32
N ALA A 99 -1.27 5.69 3.26
CA ALA A 99 -0.09 6.12 2.54
C ALA A 99 0.79 7.03 3.40
N CYS A 100 2.08 6.98 3.15
CA CYS A 100 3.13 7.83 3.68
C CYS A 100 3.74 8.63 2.51
N PRO A 101 3.22 9.83 2.22
CA PRO A 101 3.82 10.74 1.25
C PRO A 101 5.19 11.21 1.75
N VAL A 102 6.18 11.25 0.86
CA VAL A 102 7.55 11.66 1.20
C VAL A 102 8.00 12.77 0.28
N ASP A 103 8.47 13.87 0.86
CA ASP A 103 9.18 14.93 0.16
C ASP A 103 10.36 15.43 1.01
N MET A 104 11.57 15.05 0.60
CA MET A 104 12.84 15.40 1.25
C MET A 104 13.83 16.03 0.26
N GLY A 105 13.39 16.34 -0.96
CA GLY A 105 14.26 16.72 -2.06
C GLY A 105 15.13 15.58 -2.62
N SER A 106 15.65 15.78 -3.84
CA SER A 106 16.57 14.83 -4.48
C SER A 106 17.98 14.94 -3.88
N PRO A 107 18.71 13.81 -3.64
CA PRO A 107 18.33 12.41 -3.90
C PRO A 107 17.62 11.71 -2.72
N TYR A 108 17.41 12.44 -1.62
CA TYR A 108 16.97 11.88 -0.34
C TYR A 108 15.58 11.24 -0.40
N THR A 109 14.62 11.83 -1.12
CA THR A 109 13.27 11.26 -1.28
C THR A 109 13.32 9.82 -1.80
N THR A 110 14.05 9.59 -2.90
CA THR A 110 14.16 8.26 -3.52
C THR A 110 14.85 7.27 -2.58
N ALA A 111 15.97 7.66 -1.98
CA ALA A 111 16.72 6.80 -1.08
C ALA A 111 15.89 6.41 0.15
N TYR A 112 15.18 7.38 0.73
CA TYR A 112 14.34 7.15 1.91
C TYR A 112 13.13 6.25 1.61
N ILE A 113 12.41 6.49 0.50
CA ILE A 113 11.25 5.65 0.12
C ILE A 113 11.67 4.18 -0.07
N LYS A 114 12.79 3.93 -0.76
CA LYS A 114 13.31 2.57 -0.95
C LYS A 114 13.73 1.93 0.36
N HIS A 115 14.38 2.68 1.24
CA HIS A 115 14.73 2.20 2.58
C HIS A 115 13.48 1.86 3.40
N LEU A 116 12.50 2.77 3.41
CA LEU A 116 11.27 2.63 4.18
C LEU A 116 10.47 1.40 3.73
N GLU A 117 10.23 1.22 2.44
CA GLU A 117 9.50 0.04 1.93
C GLU A 117 10.17 -1.28 2.34
N ARG A 118 11.50 -1.38 2.24
CA ARG A 118 12.23 -2.59 2.63
C ARG A 118 12.23 -2.84 4.13
N LYS A 119 12.34 -1.78 4.93
CA LYS A 119 12.21 -1.86 6.38
C LYS A 119 10.82 -2.38 6.76
N LEU A 120 9.77 -1.86 6.15
CA LEU A 120 8.39 -2.26 6.43
C LEU A 120 8.13 -3.72 6.05
N LEU A 121 8.56 -4.15 4.86
CA LEU A 121 8.47 -5.56 4.49
C LEU A 121 9.21 -6.47 5.47
N TRP A 122 10.41 -6.07 5.90
CA TRP A 122 11.18 -6.80 6.90
C TRP A 122 10.42 -6.91 8.23
N GLU A 123 9.88 -5.80 8.75
CA GLU A 123 9.10 -5.78 9.99
C GLU A 123 7.83 -6.64 9.89
N PHE A 124 7.14 -6.62 8.75
CA PHE A 124 6.00 -7.50 8.48
C PHE A 124 6.42 -8.97 8.57
N VAL A 125 7.51 -9.35 7.90
CA VAL A 125 8.03 -10.73 7.89
C VAL A 125 8.48 -11.17 9.29
N CYS A 126 9.18 -10.30 10.04
CA CYS A 126 9.55 -10.60 11.42
C CYS A 126 8.33 -10.81 12.33
N THR A 127 7.25 -10.09 12.09
CA THR A 127 6.01 -10.21 12.88
C THR A 127 5.24 -11.47 12.54
N TRP A 128 5.06 -11.76 11.25
CA TRP A 128 4.09 -12.75 10.78
C TRP A 128 4.70 -14.01 10.18
N GLY A 129 6.03 -14.08 10.04
CA GLY A 129 6.75 -15.21 9.45
C GLY A 129 6.49 -15.41 7.95
N ARG A 130 5.89 -14.43 7.26
CA ARG A 130 5.51 -14.48 5.85
C ARG A 130 5.51 -13.09 5.22
N TYR A 131 5.58 -13.02 3.90
CA TYR A 131 5.29 -11.78 3.15
C TYR A 131 3.78 -11.52 3.06
N PRO A 132 3.36 -10.25 2.88
CA PRO A 132 1.99 -9.93 2.45
C PRO A 132 1.63 -10.71 1.17
N GLU A 133 0.36 -11.12 1.04
CA GLU A 133 -0.10 -12.00 -0.05
C GLU A 133 0.28 -11.47 -1.44
N CYS A 134 0.20 -10.15 -1.64
CA CYS A 134 0.46 -9.51 -2.92
C CYS A 134 1.92 -9.02 -3.10
N ASN A 135 2.83 -9.33 -2.17
CA ASN A 135 4.27 -9.03 -2.26
C ASN A 135 5.14 -10.25 -2.61
N LYS A 136 4.53 -11.39 -2.96
CA LYS A 136 5.22 -12.60 -3.39
C LYS A 136 5.66 -12.47 -4.86
N SER A 137 6.78 -11.80 -5.11
CA SER A 137 7.44 -11.76 -6.42
C SER A 137 8.95 -11.75 -6.25
#